data_AF-A0AA38GZA4-F1
#
_entry.id   AF-A0AA38GZA4-F1
#
_cell.length_a   1.000
_cell.length_b   1.000
_cell.length_c   1.000
_cell.angle_alpha   90.00
_cell.angle_beta   90.00
_cell.angle_gamma   90.00
#
_symmetry.space_group_name_H-M   'P 1'
#
loop_
_entity.id
_entity.type
_entity.pdbx_description
1 polymer ?
#
loop_
_entity_poly.entity_id
_entity_poly.type
_entity_poly.pdbx_seq_one_letter_code
_entity_poly.pdbx_strand_id
1 'polypeptide(L)'
;MMGTLDTWLKGIGCAYQFPEQKGHFIFVGITGRSPEKSPHWRTLIDYFKDEDCLSEQIHLNCPRHPSDAPVALCNKDASSFDPLVCAKPCWAVLDCGHFCSSTCHHGSHPRCEIQVLFKFQSCGHEEKKQCSQDQETLLCSKEISYTFDACRHTDVLKCWRVTKKEGLFCMHACPKELECGHPCTLKCYEDCKANPCGICIQIKKEIAAKEKQREGREIELKKEELEKEISKLKSQDVTVELSILELDSETDTAAEYLQVRDRTEKFIQPKHDILPVVTKIEKVRCQKSHIKFLETQKDLISPASPTQLLFHGTSDQGIQGILEAGFKLPSEDKRNMFGQRDGKDKGGTLYDEVVVYDPHQAIPRYIVHYKNLAFDPASAMPSLVSPVDRNLTRVLYEMSQTFTGNTPAEYHFRLAESQFFRMSSRNDYKVIKVEHIFNKSLQIQYEKAKEALKREKKCVEEMLVFHGTDKDAIEKIIEEGFKIGGEGVEVRHGSVYGKGVYTALDPNTSISYSKGGMILLSSALIGEKGTDYKEGGSTNVLVLHKTEHLLPKYIVHFIQK
;
A
#
# COMPACT_ATOMS: atom_id res chain seq x y z
N MET A 1 10.66 -0.65 76.50
CA MET A 1 10.69 -0.76 77.96
C MET A 1 11.63 0.32 78.45
N MET A 2 11.08 1.28 79.21
CA MET A 2 11.66 2.29 80.12
C MET A 2 13.20 2.38 80.17
N GLY A 3 13.88 3.52 80.12
CA GLY A 3 13.54 4.92 80.34
C GLY A 3 14.84 5.61 80.81
N THR A 4 15.12 6.80 80.26
CA THR A 4 16.02 7.87 80.74
C THR A 4 16.99 7.60 81.89
N LEU A 5 18.27 7.90 81.67
CA LEU A 5 19.19 8.60 82.60
C LEU A 5 20.26 9.29 81.74
N ASP A 6 19.92 10.38 81.07
CA ASP A 6 20.36 11.72 81.51
C ASP A 6 21.37 11.71 82.67
N THR A 7 22.53 12.32 82.42
CA THR A 7 23.50 12.79 83.43
C THR A 7 24.08 11.74 84.37
N TRP A 8 25.02 10.89 83.89
CA TRP A 8 25.94 10.18 84.79
C TRP A 8 27.40 10.63 84.60
N LEU A 9 27.65 11.77 85.23
CA LEU A 9 28.77 12.01 86.14
C LEU A 9 30.19 12.01 85.55
N LYS A 10 30.62 13.24 85.24
CA LYS A 10 32.02 13.69 85.33
C LYS A 10 32.70 13.05 86.54
N GLY A 11 33.86 12.43 86.34
CA GLY A 11 34.78 12.01 87.40
C GLY A 11 34.41 10.69 88.08
N ILE A 12 34.80 9.57 87.47
CA ILE A 12 34.82 8.28 88.16
C ILE A 12 35.89 8.35 89.26
N GLY A 13 35.50 8.10 90.50
CA GLY A 13 36.41 7.99 91.64
C GLY A 13 36.56 6.53 92.05
N CYS A 14 37.63 5.89 91.57
CA CYS A 14 38.15 4.56 91.91
C CYS A 14 37.28 3.32 91.61
N ALA A 15 37.92 2.27 91.09
CA ALA A 15 37.32 0.96 90.88
C ALA A 15 37.96 -0.10 91.80
N TYR A 16 37.18 -1.10 92.22
CA TYR A 16 37.57 -2.09 93.24
C TYR A 16 37.35 -3.52 92.74
N GLN A 17 38.20 -4.46 93.18
CA GLN A 17 38.12 -5.89 92.85
C GLN A 17 38.29 -6.72 94.14
N PHE A 18 37.42 -7.72 94.37
CA PHE A 18 37.57 -8.65 95.49
C PHE A 18 38.40 -9.89 95.08
N PRO A 19 39.18 -10.50 95.99
CA PRO A 19 40.05 -11.63 95.63
C PRO A 19 39.31 -12.95 95.37
N GLU A 20 38.13 -13.18 95.96
CA GLU A 20 37.54 -14.54 96.03
C GLU A 20 36.18 -14.75 95.35
N GLN A 21 35.58 -13.73 94.73
CA GLN A 21 34.41 -13.91 93.86
C GLN A 21 34.57 -13.05 92.60
N LYS A 22 34.33 -13.63 91.42
CA LYS A 22 34.48 -12.99 90.10
C LYS A 22 33.42 -11.91 89.83
N GLY A 23 33.30 -10.93 90.73
CA GLY A 23 32.41 -9.78 90.60
C GLY A 23 33.18 -8.49 90.89
N HIS A 24 33.07 -7.51 89.99
CA HIS A 24 33.59 -6.16 90.20
C HIS A 24 32.44 -5.27 90.69
N PHE A 25 32.68 -4.48 91.73
CA PHE A 25 31.76 -3.40 92.12
C PHE A 25 32.32 -2.07 91.62
N ILE A 26 31.51 -1.36 90.82
CA ILE A 26 31.85 -0.03 90.30
C ILE A 26 31.04 0.99 91.08
N PHE A 27 31.71 1.85 91.85
CA PHE A 27 31.07 2.96 92.54
C PHE A 27 31.19 4.24 91.71
N VAL A 28 30.05 4.73 91.21
CA VAL A 28 30.01 6.01 90.48
C VAL A 28 29.59 7.11 91.45
N GLY A 29 30.58 7.87 91.93
CA GLY A 29 30.35 8.97 92.87
C GLY A 29 29.76 10.21 92.18
N ILE A 30 28.73 10.81 92.77
CA ILE A 30 28.24 12.13 92.37
C ILE A 30 29.27 13.18 92.77
N THR A 31 29.79 13.95 91.81
CA THR A 31 30.75 15.03 92.04
C THR A 31 30.28 16.01 93.11
N GLY A 32 31.09 16.18 94.16
CA GLY A 32 30.91 17.27 95.13
C GLY A 32 31.02 16.87 96.60
N ARG A 33 30.96 15.57 96.93
CA ARG A 33 31.28 15.09 98.29
C ARG A 33 32.39 14.07 98.20
N SER A 34 33.59 14.44 98.66
CA SER A 34 34.69 13.48 98.80
C SER A 34 34.25 12.35 99.73
N PRO A 35 34.37 11.07 99.31
CA PRO A 35 34.04 9.90 100.14
C PRO A 35 34.74 9.93 101.50
N GLU A 36 35.90 10.59 101.58
CA GLU A 36 36.72 10.71 102.78
C GLU A 36 36.05 11.50 103.92
N LYS A 37 34.97 12.24 103.65
CA LYS A 37 34.20 12.97 104.67
C LYS A 37 33.07 12.15 105.31
N SER A 38 32.72 10.99 104.76
CA SER A 38 31.76 10.07 105.40
C SER A 38 32.54 9.02 106.20
N PRO A 39 32.28 8.86 107.51
CA PRO A 39 32.99 7.87 108.33
C PRO A 39 32.85 6.45 107.77
N HIS A 40 31.70 6.11 107.21
CA HIS A 40 31.39 4.77 106.69
C HIS A 40 32.13 4.46 105.39
N TRP A 41 32.24 5.45 104.49
CA TRP A 41 33.01 5.30 103.25
C TRP A 41 34.51 5.28 103.50
N ARG A 42 34.98 6.06 104.48
CA ARG A 42 36.38 6.09 104.86
C ARG A 42 36.83 4.72 105.38
N THR A 43 36.07 4.11 106.29
CA THR A 43 36.35 2.75 106.78
C THR A 43 36.36 1.71 105.65
N LEU A 44 35.43 1.81 104.70
CA LEU A 44 35.37 0.88 103.57
C LEU A 44 36.53 1.08 102.58
N ILE A 45 36.89 2.33 102.27
CA ILE A 45 38.01 2.66 101.37
C ILE A 45 39.34 2.31 102.01
N ASP A 46 39.52 2.58 103.30
CA ASP A 46 40.74 2.25 104.03
C ASP A 46 40.90 0.72 104.14
N TYR A 47 39.81 -0.03 104.37
CA TYR A 47 39.83 -1.50 104.28
C TYR A 47 40.31 -1.99 102.90
N PHE A 48 39.81 -1.39 101.80
CA PHE A 48 40.28 -1.76 100.46
C PHE A 48 41.69 -1.27 100.12
N LYS A 49 42.19 -0.20 100.76
CA LYS A 49 43.60 0.22 100.66
C LYS A 49 44.51 -0.77 101.37
N ASP A 50 44.12 -1.20 102.57
CA ASP A 50 44.88 -2.14 103.39
C ASP A 50 44.95 -3.54 102.74
N GLU A 51 43.92 -3.94 102.00
CA GLU A 51 43.86 -5.19 101.23
C GLU A 51 44.41 -5.06 99.78
N ASP A 52 45.04 -3.93 99.42
CA ASP A 52 45.61 -3.65 98.08
C ASP A 52 44.61 -3.83 96.91
N CYS A 53 43.33 -3.56 97.16
CA CYS A 53 42.21 -3.83 96.24
C CYS A 53 41.76 -2.59 95.44
N LEU A 54 42.58 -1.52 95.41
CA LEU A 54 42.29 -0.23 94.79
C LEU A 54 43.08 -0.04 93.48
N SER A 55 42.38 0.15 92.37
CA SER A 55 43.01 0.38 91.07
C SER A 55 42.38 1.56 90.32
N GLU A 56 43.22 2.29 89.57
CA GLU A 56 42.79 3.31 88.59
C GLU A 56 42.31 2.69 87.26
N GLN A 57 42.49 1.38 87.11
CA GLN A 57 42.17 0.62 85.90
C GLN A 57 41.23 -0.55 86.19
N ILE A 58 40.22 -0.75 85.33
CA ILE A 58 39.37 -1.94 85.32
C ILE A 58 39.85 -2.88 84.23
N HIS A 59 40.17 -4.11 84.59
CA HIS A 59 40.56 -5.16 83.64
C HIS A 59 39.35 -6.01 83.25
N LEU A 60 38.92 -5.94 82.00
CA LEU A 60 37.81 -6.73 81.46
C LEU A 60 38.33 -7.88 80.60
N ASN A 61 37.86 -9.09 80.88
CA ASN A 61 38.12 -10.26 80.06
C ASN A 61 36.91 -10.56 79.19
N CYS A 62 37.14 -10.80 77.89
CA CYS A 62 36.08 -11.31 77.01
C CYS A 62 35.84 -12.80 77.32
N PRO A 63 34.62 -13.22 77.70
CA PRO A 63 34.33 -14.64 77.97
C PRO A 63 34.56 -15.57 76.77
N ARG A 64 34.54 -15.01 75.55
CA ARG A 64 34.80 -15.74 74.30
C ARG A 64 36.29 -15.85 73.95
N HIS A 65 37.16 -15.08 74.61
CA HIS A 65 38.61 -15.10 74.42
C HIS A 65 39.31 -15.21 75.79
N PRO A 66 39.09 -16.30 76.55
CA PRO A 66 39.53 -16.41 77.94
C PRO A 66 41.05 -16.50 78.11
N SER A 67 41.79 -16.82 77.04
CA SER A 67 43.24 -16.91 77.03
C SER A 67 43.94 -15.58 76.70
N ASP A 68 43.19 -14.55 76.30
CA ASP A 68 43.75 -13.24 75.94
C ASP A 68 43.96 -12.38 77.19
N ALA A 69 44.93 -11.46 77.09
CA ALA A 69 45.21 -10.52 78.17
C ALA A 69 43.99 -9.60 78.44
N PRO A 70 43.68 -9.30 79.71
CA PRO A 70 42.58 -8.40 80.07
C PRO A 70 42.72 -7.01 79.43
N VAL A 71 41.61 -6.46 78.95
CA VAL A 71 41.57 -5.07 78.46
C VAL A 71 41.48 -4.14 79.67
N ALA A 72 42.51 -3.31 79.88
CA ALA A 72 42.54 -2.31 80.95
C ALA A 72 41.82 -1.02 80.50
N LEU A 73 40.81 -0.59 81.24
CA LEU A 73 40.09 0.67 81.02
C LEU A 73 40.44 1.65 82.12
N CYS A 74 40.85 2.87 81.77
CA CYS A 74 41.13 3.93 82.76
C CYS A 74 40.12 5.07 82.67
N ASN A 75 40.08 5.93 83.71
CA ASN A 75 39.15 7.06 83.80
C ASN A 75 39.28 8.06 82.63
N LYS A 76 40.45 8.15 81.98
CA LYS A 76 40.67 9.04 80.82
C LYS A 76 39.96 8.56 79.56
N ASP A 77 39.59 7.29 79.49
CA ASP A 77 38.94 6.67 78.32
C ASP A 77 37.41 6.80 78.35
N ALA A 78 36.85 7.36 79.44
CA ALA A 78 35.40 7.44 79.68
C ALA A 78 34.65 8.25 78.60
N SER A 79 35.30 9.23 77.96
CA SER A 79 34.71 10.06 76.90
C SER A 79 34.77 9.47 75.49
N SER A 80 35.54 8.40 75.28
CA SER A 80 35.74 7.75 73.96
C SER A 80 35.36 6.27 73.96
N PHE A 81 34.53 5.86 74.93
CA PHE A 81 34.18 4.46 75.14
C PHE A 81 33.28 3.92 74.02
N ASP A 82 33.80 3.01 73.20
CA ASP A 82 33.02 2.18 72.28
C ASP A 82 32.41 1.00 73.08
N PRO A 83 31.09 0.75 73.02
CA PRO A 83 30.47 -0.39 73.69
C PRO A 83 31.04 -1.77 73.29
N LEU A 84 31.81 -1.86 72.20
CA LEU A 84 32.58 -3.06 71.82
C LEU A 84 33.94 -3.13 72.54
N VAL A 85 33.93 -3.65 73.78
CA VAL A 85 35.16 -3.88 74.58
C VAL A 85 36.16 -4.84 73.90
N CYS A 86 35.67 -5.80 73.10
CA CYS A 86 36.52 -6.76 72.38
C CYS A 86 36.45 -6.53 70.85
N ALA A 87 37.58 -6.13 70.26
CA ALA A 87 37.72 -5.90 68.82
C ALA A 87 38.27 -7.11 68.04
N LYS A 88 38.36 -8.29 68.67
CA LYS A 88 38.89 -9.50 68.05
C LYS A 88 37.90 -10.11 67.04
N PRO A 89 38.38 -10.84 66.03
CA PRO A 89 37.51 -11.64 65.17
C PRO A 89 36.74 -12.68 66.01
N CYS A 90 35.48 -12.91 65.66
CA CYS A 90 34.61 -13.77 66.46
C CYS A 90 35.00 -15.24 66.37
N TRP A 91 35.40 -15.73 65.19
CA TRP A 91 35.79 -17.12 64.91
C TRP A 91 34.81 -18.21 65.38
N ALA A 92 33.56 -17.86 65.71
CA ALA A 92 32.54 -18.85 66.00
C ALA A 92 32.18 -19.62 64.73
N VAL A 93 31.94 -20.92 64.86
CA VAL A 93 31.48 -21.77 63.76
C VAL A 93 29.99 -21.49 63.53
N LEU A 94 29.64 -21.02 62.33
CA LEU A 94 28.25 -20.85 61.87
C LEU A 94 27.64 -22.22 61.57
N ASP A 95 26.31 -22.31 61.47
CA ASP A 95 25.60 -23.57 61.15
C ASP A 95 26.07 -24.24 59.85
N CYS A 96 26.55 -23.43 58.89
CA CYS A 96 27.14 -23.91 57.64
C CYS A 96 28.55 -24.51 57.78
N GLY A 97 29.11 -24.57 58.99
CA GLY A 97 30.45 -25.08 59.30
C GLY A 97 31.59 -24.07 59.10
N HIS A 98 31.31 -22.87 58.57
CA HIS A 98 32.31 -21.84 58.37
C HIS A 98 32.48 -20.88 59.57
N PHE A 99 33.64 -20.25 59.69
CA PHE A 99 33.91 -19.29 60.76
C PHE A 99 33.30 -17.90 60.49
N CYS A 100 32.74 -17.30 61.52
CA CYS A 100 32.26 -15.91 61.51
C CYS A 100 33.43 -14.93 61.33
N SER A 101 33.34 -14.05 60.33
CA SER A 101 34.33 -13.01 60.00
C SER A 101 34.10 -11.68 60.73
N SER A 102 32.97 -11.50 61.42
CA SER A 102 32.68 -10.29 62.19
C SER A 102 33.52 -10.16 63.46
N THR A 103 33.55 -8.95 64.03
CA THR A 103 34.11 -8.71 65.36
C THR A 103 33.27 -9.34 66.46
N CYS A 104 33.93 -9.67 67.58
CA CYS A 104 33.28 -10.18 68.76
C CYS A 104 32.22 -9.20 69.27
N HIS A 105 31.10 -9.68 69.82
CA HIS A 105 29.98 -8.85 70.31
C HIS A 105 29.21 -8.02 69.25
N HIS A 106 29.34 -8.29 67.95
CA HIS A 106 28.54 -7.67 66.88
C HIS A 106 27.03 -8.06 66.89
N GLY A 107 26.50 -8.61 67.97
CA GLY A 107 25.13 -9.11 68.06
C GLY A 107 24.92 -10.45 67.35
N SER A 108 23.94 -10.52 66.45
CA SER A 108 23.62 -11.72 65.67
C SER A 108 24.68 -12.01 64.62
N HIS A 109 25.01 -13.29 64.43
CA HIS A 109 25.95 -13.71 63.39
C HIS A 109 25.43 -13.37 61.99
N PRO A 110 26.24 -12.76 61.11
CA PRO A 110 25.84 -12.51 59.74
C PRO A 110 25.72 -13.81 58.96
N ARG A 111 25.00 -13.75 57.85
CA ARG A 111 24.96 -14.84 56.89
C ARG A 111 26.36 -15.08 56.31
N CYS A 112 26.71 -16.33 56.09
CA CYS A 112 28.03 -16.68 55.56
C CYS A 112 28.23 -16.15 54.14
N GLU A 113 29.29 -15.36 53.95
CA GLU A 113 29.66 -14.74 52.66
C GLU A 113 30.75 -15.51 51.91
N ILE A 114 31.26 -16.62 52.49
CA ILE A 114 32.30 -17.44 51.85
C ILE A 114 31.78 -17.99 50.53
N GLN A 115 32.60 -17.84 49.49
CA GLN A 115 32.32 -18.40 48.18
C GLN A 115 32.57 -19.90 48.19
N VAL A 116 31.53 -20.66 47.89
CA VAL A 116 31.59 -22.12 47.76
C VAL A 116 31.28 -22.51 46.32
N LEU A 117 31.95 -23.55 45.84
CA LEU A 117 31.59 -24.19 44.57
C LEU A 117 30.32 -25.00 44.79
N PHE A 118 29.37 -24.87 43.86
CA PHE A 118 28.16 -25.68 43.85
C PHE A 118 27.87 -26.14 42.43
N LYS A 119 27.04 -27.17 42.31
CA LYS A 119 26.65 -27.76 41.04
C LYS A 119 25.14 -27.59 40.84
N PHE A 120 24.74 -27.02 39.71
CA PHE A 120 23.34 -26.93 39.33
C PHE A 120 22.78 -28.34 39.07
N GLN A 121 21.69 -28.71 39.74
CA GLN A 121 21.07 -30.03 39.56
C GLN A 121 20.48 -30.22 38.16
N SER A 122 19.98 -29.14 37.53
CA SER A 122 19.31 -29.19 36.22
C SER A 122 20.25 -29.39 35.04
N CYS A 123 21.51 -28.94 35.12
CA CYS A 123 22.47 -28.99 34.01
C CYS A 123 23.85 -29.54 34.37
N GLY A 124 24.12 -29.76 35.66
CA GLY A 124 25.40 -30.29 36.13
C GLY A 124 26.58 -29.33 36.02
N HIS A 125 26.36 -28.05 35.74
CA HIS A 125 27.43 -27.06 35.68
C HIS A 125 27.83 -26.56 37.06
N GLU A 126 29.12 -26.28 37.22
CA GLU A 126 29.71 -25.79 38.47
C GLU A 126 29.92 -24.29 38.40
N GLU A 127 29.41 -23.57 39.40
CA GLU A 127 29.60 -22.13 39.57
C GLU A 127 29.91 -21.80 41.04
N LYS A 128 30.35 -20.58 41.31
CA LYS A 128 30.58 -20.09 42.68
C LYS A 128 29.33 -19.37 43.17
N LYS A 129 28.87 -19.67 44.38
CA LYS A 129 27.83 -18.92 45.08
C LYS A 129 28.30 -18.54 46.48
N GLN A 130 27.65 -17.56 47.10
CA GLN A 130 27.82 -17.36 48.54
C GLN A 130 27.20 -18.55 49.29
N CYS A 131 27.86 -19.00 50.35
CA CYS A 131 27.39 -20.16 51.12
C CYS A 131 25.92 -20.01 51.55
N SER A 132 25.53 -18.81 52.00
CA SER A 132 24.18 -18.48 52.44
C SER A 132 23.16 -18.20 51.33
N GLN A 133 23.58 -18.15 50.07
CA GLN A 133 22.70 -17.89 48.93
C GLN A 133 21.87 -19.13 48.58
N ASP A 134 20.57 -18.93 48.36
CA ASP A 134 19.65 -19.99 47.97
C ASP A 134 19.91 -20.45 46.53
N GLN A 135 20.17 -21.75 46.37
CA GLN A 135 20.48 -22.38 45.10
C GLN A 135 19.28 -22.42 44.15
N GLU A 136 18.04 -22.45 44.65
CA GLU A 136 16.83 -22.53 43.81
C GLU A 136 16.57 -21.23 43.03
N THR A 137 17.09 -20.11 43.52
CA THR A 137 16.95 -18.80 42.88
C THR A 137 17.99 -18.53 41.79
N LEU A 138 19.04 -19.35 41.71
CA LEU A 138 20.16 -19.14 40.81
C LEU A 138 19.88 -19.67 39.41
N LEU A 139 20.38 -18.97 38.40
CA LEU A 139 20.30 -19.35 37.00
C LEU A 139 21.70 -19.61 36.46
N CYS A 140 21.95 -20.80 35.90
CA CYS A 140 23.24 -21.15 35.33
C CYS A 140 23.62 -20.22 34.18
N SER A 141 24.71 -19.49 34.38
CA SER A 141 25.19 -18.44 33.47
C SER A 141 26.14 -18.97 32.40
N LYS A 142 26.61 -20.22 32.53
CA LYS A 142 27.49 -20.87 31.56
C LYS A 142 26.94 -20.83 30.14
N GLU A 143 27.79 -20.42 29.21
CA GLU A 143 27.50 -20.40 27.78
C GLU A 143 27.64 -21.81 27.20
N ILE A 144 26.62 -22.23 26.45
CA ILE A 144 26.58 -23.52 25.77
C ILE A 144 26.22 -23.32 24.30
N SER A 145 26.80 -24.17 23.45
CA SER A 145 26.40 -24.29 22.06
C SER A 145 25.06 -25.02 21.99
N TYR A 146 24.06 -24.38 21.39
CA TYR A 146 22.72 -24.93 21.22
C TYR A 146 22.31 -24.90 19.76
N THR A 147 21.87 -26.04 19.24
CA THR A 147 21.37 -26.17 17.87
C THR A 147 19.84 -26.20 17.89
N PHE A 148 19.20 -25.31 17.14
CA PHE A 148 17.74 -25.25 17.03
C PHE A 148 17.23 -26.40 16.14
N ASP A 149 16.44 -27.33 16.68
CA ASP A 149 15.95 -28.51 15.94
C ASP A 149 15.22 -28.17 14.63
N ALA A 150 14.42 -27.09 14.64
CA ALA A 150 13.58 -26.71 13.50
C ALA A 150 14.36 -26.15 12.30
N CYS A 151 15.51 -25.48 12.53
CA CYS A 151 16.26 -24.79 11.47
C CYS A 151 17.74 -25.15 11.40
N ARG A 152 18.24 -25.95 12.34
CA ARG A 152 19.63 -26.42 12.47
C ARG A 152 20.69 -25.32 12.61
N HIS A 153 20.30 -24.08 12.82
CA HIS A 153 21.22 -23.03 13.22
C HIS A 153 21.76 -23.31 14.63
N THR A 154 23.02 -22.98 14.84
CA THR A 154 23.70 -23.11 16.13
C THR A 154 23.95 -21.72 16.69
N ASP A 155 23.69 -21.54 17.98
CA ASP A 155 23.90 -20.27 18.68
C ASP A 155 24.51 -20.54 20.06
N VAL A 156 25.16 -19.52 20.63
CA VAL A 156 25.77 -19.59 21.96
C VAL A 156 24.82 -18.94 22.95
N LEU A 157 24.19 -19.74 23.80
CA LEU A 157 23.16 -19.30 24.75
C LEU A 157 23.56 -19.61 26.19
N LYS A 158 23.06 -18.81 27.14
CA LYS A 158 23.18 -19.12 28.56
C LYS A 158 22.37 -20.39 28.89
N CYS A 159 22.97 -21.30 29.65
CA CYS A 159 22.40 -22.61 29.99
C CYS A 159 20.98 -22.51 30.60
N TRP A 160 20.72 -21.48 31.42
CA TRP A 160 19.39 -21.28 32.01
C TRP A 160 18.29 -21.03 30.96
N ARG A 161 18.61 -20.42 29.81
CA ARG A 161 17.63 -20.16 28.73
C ARG A 161 17.19 -21.44 28.05
N VAL A 162 18.14 -22.34 27.81
CA VAL A 162 17.88 -23.64 27.18
C VAL A 162 17.10 -24.55 28.14
N THR A 163 17.50 -24.59 29.41
CA THR A 163 16.85 -25.43 30.44
C THR A 163 15.41 -24.98 30.75
N LYS A 164 15.13 -23.68 30.78
CA LYS A 164 13.76 -23.15 30.99
C LYS A 164 12.90 -23.10 29.73
N LYS A 165 13.49 -23.23 28.53
CA LYS A 165 12.81 -23.10 27.22
C LYS A 165 12.01 -21.79 27.04
N GLU A 166 12.37 -20.73 27.76
CA GLU A 166 11.70 -19.43 27.67
C GLU A 166 12.41 -18.52 26.65
N GLY A 167 11.65 -17.96 25.71
CA GLY A 167 12.17 -17.02 24.71
C GLY A 167 13.23 -17.62 23.78
N LEU A 168 13.07 -18.89 23.42
CA LEU A 168 14.01 -19.64 22.59
C LEU A 168 13.63 -19.55 21.11
N PHE A 169 14.08 -18.48 20.45
CA PHE A 169 13.82 -18.22 19.02
C PHE A 169 15.14 -18.07 18.26
N CYS A 170 15.18 -18.60 17.03
CA CYS A 170 16.35 -18.49 16.18
C CYS A 170 16.40 -17.10 15.50
N MET A 171 17.43 -16.30 15.83
CA MET A 171 17.60 -14.92 15.34
C MET A 171 18.43 -14.81 14.05
N HIS A 172 18.82 -15.95 13.46
CA HIS A 172 19.54 -16.00 12.19
C HIS A 172 18.65 -15.54 11.04
N ALA A 173 19.27 -15.08 9.95
CA ALA A 173 18.55 -14.78 8.72
C ALA A 173 17.88 -16.06 8.19
N CYS A 174 16.66 -15.93 7.66
CA CYS A 174 15.97 -17.06 7.09
C CYS A 174 16.65 -17.49 5.78
N PRO A 175 17.03 -18.78 5.61
CA PRO A 175 17.71 -19.27 4.40
C PRO A 175 16.72 -19.58 3.25
N LYS A 176 15.42 -19.39 3.46
CA LYS A 176 14.39 -19.76 2.49
C LYS A 176 14.32 -18.76 1.35
N GLU A 177 14.07 -19.28 0.15
CA GLU A 177 13.62 -18.52 -0.99
C GLU A 177 12.09 -18.44 -0.99
N LEU A 178 11.54 -17.24 -1.23
CA LEU A 178 10.10 -17.01 -1.30
C LEU A 178 9.55 -17.44 -2.67
N GLU A 179 8.24 -17.64 -2.79
CA GLU A 179 7.57 -18.02 -4.05
C GLU A 179 7.82 -17.03 -5.20
N CYS A 180 8.12 -15.77 -4.88
CA CYS A 180 8.50 -14.75 -5.85
C CYS A 180 9.96 -14.86 -6.35
N GLY A 181 10.72 -15.88 -5.93
CA GLY A 181 12.13 -16.09 -6.31
C GLY A 181 13.14 -15.19 -5.59
N HIS A 182 12.72 -14.49 -4.53
CA HIS A 182 13.58 -13.60 -3.75
C HIS A 182 13.99 -14.22 -2.42
N PRO A 183 15.19 -13.91 -1.90
CA PRO A 183 15.59 -14.37 -0.57
C PRO A 183 14.71 -13.76 0.52
N CYS A 184 14.35 -14.57 1.52
CA CYS A 184 13.59 -14.10 2.66
C CYS A 184 14.41 -13.11 3.50
N THR A 185 13.86 -11.93 3.78
CA THR A 185 14.52 -10.88 4.57
C THR A 185 14.20 -10.96 6.07
N LEU A 186 13.43 -11.96 6.50
CA LEU A 186 12.96 -12.12 7.87
C LEU A 186 13.96 -12.93 8.72
N LYS A 187 13.76 -12.90 10.03
CA LYS A 187 14.42 -13.82 10.98
C LYS A 187 13.85 -15.22 10.84
N CYS A 188 14.66 -16.22 11.17
CA CYS A 188 14.31 -17.62 10.96
C CYS A 188 13.06 -18.08 11.74
N TYR A 189 12.76 -17.44 12.89
CA TYR A 189 11.56 -17.74 13.67
C TYR A 189 10.27 -17.11 13.12
N GLU A 190 10.40 -16.13 12.22
CA GLU A 190 9.25 -15.42 11.64
C GLU A 190 8.64 -16.22 10.48
N ASP A 191 7.32 -16.13 10.34
CA ASP A 191 6.62 -16.82 9.26
C ASP A 191 6.84 -16.10 7.91
N CYS A 192 7.51 -16.81 7.00
CA CYS A 192 7.81 -16.35 5.65
C CYS A 192 6.57 -16.22 4.76
N LYS A 193 5.48 -16.94 5.06
CA LYS A 193 4.24 -16.89 4.27
C LYS A 193 3.32 -15.76 4.70
N ALA A 194 3.37 -15.38 5.98
CA ALA A 194 2.51 -14.33 6.53
C ALA A 194 2.93 -12.91 6.13
N ASN A 195 4.16 -12.73 5.65
CA ASN A 195 4.72 -11.40 5.37
C ASN A 195 5.02 -11.21 3.87
N PRO A 196 4.60 -10.08 3.27
CA PRO A 196 4.90 -9.79 1.88
C PRO A 196 6.40 -9.56 1.67
N CYS A 197 6.93 -10.00 0.52
CA CYS A 197 8.33 -9.86 0.18
C CYS A 197 8.78 -8.38 0.13
N GLY A 198 9.74 -8.01 0.98
CA GLY A 198 10.27 -6.64 1.05
C GLY A 198 10.90 -6.15 -0.26
N ILE A 199 11.56 -7.05 -1.00
CA ILE A 199 12.15 -6.73 -2.31
C ILE A 199 11.06 -6.45 -3.34
N CYS A 200 10.01 -7.28 -3.42
CA CYS A 200 8.88 -7.02 -4.31
C CYS A 200 8.18 -5.70 -4.00
N ILE A 201 8.03 -5.33 -2.73
CA ILE A 201 7.46 -4.04 -2.33
C ILE A 201 8.34 -2.90 -2.85
N GLN A 202 9.66 -3.02 -2.71
CA GLN A 202 10.61 -2.02 -3.18
C GLN A 202 10.54 -1.86 -4.70
N ILE A 203 10.58 -2.96 -5.45
CA ILE A 203 10.43 -2.96 -6.91
C ILE A 203 9.11 -2.29 -7.33
N LYS A 204 7.99 -2.64 -6.68
CA LYS A 204 6.69 -2.02 -6.96
C LYS A 204 6.70 -0.50 -6.71
N LYS A 205 7.33 -0.05 -5.63
CA LYS A 205 7.48 1.39 -5.34
C LYS A 205 8.32 2.09 -6.40
N GLU A 206 9.40 1.46 -6.86
CA GLU A 206 10.27 2.02 -7.90
C GLU A 206 9.57 2.10 -9.27
N ILE A 207 8.81 1.07 -9.64
CA ILE A 207 7.99 1.08 -10.87
C ILE A 207 6.96 2.21 -10.80
N ALA A 208 6.19 2.31 -9.71
CA ALA A 208 5.19 3.36 -9.53
C ALA A 208 5.81 4.77 -9.52
N ALA A 209 7.01 4.94 -8.96
CA ALA A 209 7.73 6.19 -8.99
C ALA A 209 8.18 6.57 -10.42
N LYS A 210 8.68 5.61 -11.19
CA LYS A 210 9.07 5.80 -12.61
C LYS A 210 7.87 6.14 -13.49
N GLU A 211 6.73 5.46 -13.29
CA GLU A 211 5.49 5.76 -14.02
C GLU A 211 4.99 7.18 -13.73
N LYS A 212 4.93 7.57 -12.46
CA LYS A 212 4.57 8.93 -12.05
C LYS A 212 5.51 9.98 -12.63
N GLN A 213 6.81 9.69 -12.70
CA GLN A 213 7.79 10.58 -13.32
C GLN A 213 7.56 10.70 -14.83
N ARG A 214 7.23 9.60 -15.51
CA ARG A 214 6.91 9.60 -16.95
C ARG A 214 5.65 10.41 -17.25
N GLU A 215 4.57 10.18 -16.49
CA GLU A 215 3.31 10.96 -16.61
C GLU A 215 3.55 12.46 -16.38
N GLY A 216 4.32 12.81 -15.34
CA GLY A 216 4.67 14.21 -15.07
C GLY A 216 5.43 14.86 -16.24
N ARG A 217 6.39 14.15 -16.83
CA ARG A 217 7.14 14.63 -17.99
C ARG A 217 6.27 14.80 -19.23
N GLU A 218 5.33 13.89 -19.47
CA GLU A 218 4.39 13.99 -20.60
C GLU A 218 3.46 15.20 -20.45
N ILE A 219 2.95 15.44 -19.25
CA ILE A 219 2.14 16.63 -18.93
C ILE A 219 2.95 17.91 -19.18
N GLU A 220 4.20 17.96 -18.71
CA GLU A 220 5.07 19.13 -18.86
C GLU A 220 5.37 19.43 -20.34
N LEU A 221 5.74 18.39 -21.11
CA LEU A 221 5.93 18.52 -22.56
C LEU A 221 4.68 19.02 -23.28
N LYS A 222 3.48 18.53 -22.89
CA LYS A 222 2.22 18.98 -23.49
C LYS A 222 1.92 20.43 -23.14
N LYS A 223 2.20 20.87 -21.91
CA LYS A 223 2.03 22.27 -21.51
C LYS A 223 2.94 23.20 -22.30
N GLU A 224 4.20 22.82 -22.51
CA GLU A 224 5.13 23.58 -23.35
C GLU A 224 4.66 23.67 -24.81
N GLU A 225 4.13 22.58 -25.37
CA GLU A 225 3.56 22.55 -26.73
C GLU A 225 2.37 23.51 -26.85
N LEU A 226 1.42 23.44 -25.92
CA LEU A 226 0.26 24.33 -25.87
C LEU A 226 0.67 25.79 -25.71
N GLU A 227 1.68 26.08 -24.88
CA GLU A 227 2.18 27.43 -24.66
C GLU A 227 2.84 28.03 -25.92
N LYS A 228 3.58 27.20 -26.68
CA LYS A 228 4.11 27.59 -27.99
C LYS A 228 2.98 27.87 -28.98
N GLU A 229 1.94 27.04 -29.00
CA GLU A 229 0.77 27.24 -29.87
C GLU A 229 0.00 28.53 -29.52
N ILE A 230 -0.26 28.76 -28.23
CA ILE A 230 -0.89 30.00 -27.72
C ILE A 230 -0.05 31.21 -28.12
N SER A 231 1.26 31.17 -27.92
CA SER A 231 2.16 32.28 -28.26
C SER A 231 2.15 32.57 -29.76
N LYS A 232 2.17 31.51 -30.59
CA LYS A 232 2.04 31.62 -32.05
C LYS A 232 0.72 32.29 -32.44
N LEU A 233 -0.40 31.82 -31.88
CA LEU A 233 -1.72 32.41 -32.15
C LEU A 233 -1.82 33.85 -31.66
N LYS A 234 -1.24 34.21 -30.51
CA LYS A 234 -1.22 35.60 -30.01
C LYS A 234 -0.37 36.54 -30.88
N SER A 235 0.70 36.03 -31.48
CA SER A 235 1.60 36.81 -32.34
C SER A 235 1.07 37.04 -33.76
N GLN A 236 0.07 36.27 -34.20
CA GLN A 236 -0.57 36.45 -35.50
C GLN A 236 -1.49 37.68 -35.43
N ASP A 237 -1.07 38.74 -36.10
CA ASP A 237 -1.86 39.97 -36.28
C ASP A 237 -2.98 39.68 -37.29
N VAL A 238 -4.14 39.26 -36.78
CA VAL A 238 -5.26 38.82 -37.61
C VAL A 238 -6.29 39.94 -37.67
N THR A 239 -6.48 40.48 -38.87
CA THR A 239 -7.50 41.49 -39.19
C THR A 239 -8.94 40.95 -39.10
N VAL A 240 -9.12 39.62 -38.99
CA VAL A 240 -10.42 38.92 -38.94
C VAL A 240 -10.50 38.00 -37.72
N GLU A 241 -11.08 38.48 -36.62
CA GLU A 241 -11.16 37.78 -35.32
C GLU A 241 -12.08 36.53 -35.34
N LEU A 242 -13.06 36.52 -36.24
CA LEU A 242 -14.00 35.42 -36.50
C LEU A 242 -14.10 35.15 -38.01
N SER A 243 -13.86 33.92 -38.43
CA SER A 243 -14.12 33.46 -39.79
C SER A 243 -15.09 32.29 -39.80
N ILE A 244 -16.03 32.35 -40.74
CA ILE A 244 -17.02 31.32 -40.99
C ILE A 244 -16.85 30.91 -42.46
N LEU A 245 -16.54 29.65 -42.69
CA LEU A 245 -16.34 29.09 -44.02
C LEU A 245 -17.38 28.01 -44.26
N GLU A 246 -18.20 28.18 -45.29
CA GLU A 246 -19.10 27.12 -45.74
C GLU A 246 -18.28 25.95 -46.28
N LEU A 247 -18.56 24.75 -45.77
CA LEU A 247 -17.96 23.53 -46.28
C LEU A 247 -18.84 22.98 -47.39
N ASP A 248 -18.20 22.47 -48.43
CA ASP A 248 -18.84 22.01 -49.65
C ASP A 248 -18.42 20.57 -49.97
N SER A 249 -19.36 19.77 -50.49
CA SER A 249 -19.17 18.34 -50.76
C SER A 249 -18.35 18.02 -52.01
N GLU A 250 -18.04 19.00 -52.85
CA GLU A 250 -17.37 18.86 -54.14
C GLU A 250 -16.02 19.58 -54.20
N THR A 251 -15.68 20.37 -53.18
CA THR A 251 -14.40 21.09 -53.07
C THR A 251 -13.37 20.31 -52.24
N ASP A 252 -12.21 20.94 -52.00
CA ASP A 252 -11.18 20.46 -51.07
C ASP A 252 -11.68 20.32 -49.62
N THR A 253 -12.81 20.93 -49.27
CA THR A 253 -13.47 20.79 -47.97
C THR A 253 -14.39 19.56 -47.85
N ALA A 254 -14.58 18.80 -48.94
CA ALA A 254 -15.52 17.67 -49.00
C ALA A 254 -15.30 16.66 -47.88
N ALA A 255 -14.06 16.22 -47.65
CA ALA A 255 -13.78 15.23 -46.60
C ALA A 255 -14.27 15.69 -45.21
N GLU A 256 -14.09 16.97 -44.88
CA GLU A 256 -14.52 17.54 -43.60
C GLU A 256 -16.05 17.74 -43.56
N TYR A 257 -16.64 18.23 -44.66
CA TYR A 257 -18.10 18.32 -44.81
C TYR A 257 -18.77 16.97 -44.54
N LEU A 258 -18.26 15.90 -45.16
CA LEU A 258 -18.80 14.56 -45.06
C LEU A 258 -18.65 13.96 -43.68
N GLN A 259 -17.51 14.20 -43.02
CA GLN A 259 -17.31 13.75 -41.64
C GLN A 259 -18.33 14.37 -40.69
N VAL A 260 -18.59 15.67 -40.82
CA VAL A 260 -19.54 16.40 -39.95
C VAL A 260 -20.98 16.03 -40.29
N ARG A 261 -21.31 15.91 -41.58
CA ARG A 261 -22.64 15.44 -42.04
C ARG A 261 -22.92 14.05 -41.49
N ASP A 262 -21.99 13.12 -41.71
CA ASP A 262 -22.12 11.74 -41.28
C ASP A 262 -22.31 11.63 -39.77
N ARG A 263 -21.53 12.40 -39.00
CA ARG A 263 -21.70 12.43 -37.55
C ARG A 263 -23.10 12.92 -37.18
N THR A 264 -23.63 13.95 -37.85
CA THR A 264 -24.93 14.55 -37.53
C THR A 264 -26.11 13.64 -37.91
N GLU A 265 -26.09 13.07 -39.12
CA GLU A 265 -27.21 12.27 -39.65
C GLU A 265 -27.26 10.85 -39.08
N LYS A 266 -26.16 10.34 -38.52
CA LYS A 266 -26.06 8.94 -38.08
C LYS A 266 -26.06 8.75 -36.57
N PHE A 267 -25.65 9.76 -35.80
CA PHE A 267 -25.65 9.69 -34.34
C PHE A 267 -27.00 10.16 -33.77
N ILE A 268 -28.10 9.69 -34.36
CA ILE A 268 -29.46 9.94 -33.87
C ILE A 268 -29.88 8.78 -32.98
N GLN A 269 -30.33 9.08 -31.77
CA GLN A 269 -30.91 8.06 -30.89
C GLN A 269 -32.28 7.62 -31.42
N PRO A 270 -32.62 6.32 -31.41
CA PRO A 270 -33.91 5.81 -31.90
C PRO A 270 -35.15 6.44 -31.24
N LYS A 271 -34.99 7.11 -30.10
CA LYS A 271 -36.07 7.76 -29.34
C LYS A 271 -36.41 9.18 -29.80
N HIS A 272 -35.67 9.75 -30.77
CA HIS A 272 -35.86 11.15 -31.16
C HIS A 272 -36.88 11.36 -32.28
N ASP A 273 -37.45 10.30 -32.90
CA ASP A 273 -38.48 10.36 -33.97
C ASP A 273 -38.23 11.39 -35.10
N ILE A 274 -36.99 11.87 -35.22
CA ILE A 274 -36.56 12.89 -36.17
C ILE A 274 -35.40 12.33 -36.99
N LEU A 275 -35.41 12.65 -38.27
CA LEU A 275 -34.32 12.35 -39.18
C LEU A 275 -33.75 13.69 -39.68
N PRO A 276 -32.77 14.30 -38.98
CA PRO A 276 -32.06 15.46 -39.47
C PRO A 276 -31.35 15.11 -40.77
N VAL A 277 -31.68 15.84 -41.83
CA VAL A 277 -30.95 15.86 -43.09
C VAL A 277 -30.18 17.16 -43.14
N VAL A 278 -28.86 17.08 -43.18
CA VAL A 278 -27.99 18.24 -43.19
C VAL A 278 -28.13 18.95 -44.52
N THR A 279 -28.42 20.25 -44.46
CA THR A 279 -28.57 21.10 -45.64
C THR A 279 -27.34 21.96 -45.88
N LYS A 280 -26.61 22.32 -44.83
CA LYS A 280 -25.45 23.21 -44.91
C LYS A 280 -24.56 23.05 -43.68
N ILE A 281 -23.25 23.11 -43.86
CA ILE A 281 -22.28 23.08 -42.76
C ILE A 281 -21.35 24.27 -42.90
N GLU A 282 -21.16 25.01 -41.81
CA GLU A 282 -20.23 26.14 -41.75
C GLU A 282 -19.17 25.87 -40.68
N LYS A 283 -17.91 25.92 -41.07
CA LYS A 283 -16.76 25.81 -40.16
C LYS A 283 -16.49 27.13 -39.49
N VAL A 284 -16.45 27.12 -38.17
CA VAL A 284 -16.22 28.29 -37.33
C VAL A 284 -14.77 28.30 -36.86
N ARG A 285 -14.10 29.43 -37.06
CA ARG A 285 -12.77 29.72 -36.49
C ARG A 285 -12.82 31.08 -35.80
N CYS A 286 -12.79 31.06 -34.47
CA CYS A 286 -12.63 32.25 -33.64
C CYS A 286 -11.30 32.16 -32.90
N GLN A 287 -10.36 33.06 -33.20
CA GLN A 287 -9.02 33.01 -32.63
C GLN A 287 -9.02 33.27 -31.13
N LYS A 288 -9.80 34.24 -30.67
CA LYS A 288 -9.93 34.58 -29.24
C LYS A 288 -10.47 33.42 -28.41
N SER A 289 -11.54 32.78 -28.86
CA SER A 289 -12.10 31.61 -28.18
C SER A 289 -11.17 30.40 -28.25
N HIS A 290 -10.44 30.23 -29.35
CA HIS A 290 -9.45 29.14 -29.48
C HIS A 290 -8.27 29.32 -28.52
N ILE A 291 -7.75 30.55 -28.39
CA ILE A 291 -6.69 30.86 -27.41
C ILE A 291 -7.15 30.53 -25.99
N LYS A 292 -8.35 30.98 -25.60
CA LYS A 292 -8.91 30.68 -24.27
C LYS A 292 -9.09 29.18 -24.05
N PHE A 293 -9.55 28.45 -25.07
CA PHE A 293 -9.66 26.99 -25.01
C PHE A 293 -8.32 26.30 -24.75
N LEU A 294 -7.26 26.71 -25.46
CA LEU A 294 -5.92 26.16 -25.26
C LEU A 294 -5.34 26.55 -23.88
N GLU A 295 -5.60 27.77 -23.41
CA GLU A 295 -5.22 28.21 -22.05
C GLU A 295 -5.90 27.33 -20.99
N THR A 296 -7.21 27.13 -21.09
CA THR A 296 -7.95 26.23 -20.20
C THR A 296 -7.46 24.78 -20.33
N GLN A 297 -7.16 24.29 -21.54
CA GLN A 297 -6.60 22.95 -21.75
C GLN A 297 -5.25 22.78 -21.04
N LYS A 298 -4.38 23.81 -21.09
CA LYS A 298 -3.08 23.83 -20.41
C LYS A 298 -3.23 23.71 -18.89
N ASP A 299 -4.30 24.25 -18.34
CA ASP A 299 -4.57 24.29 -16.90
C ASP A 299 -5.33 23.06 -16.38
N LEU A 300 -5.73 22.13 -17.26
CA LEU A 300 -6.33 20.86 -16.85
C LEU A 300 -5.37 19.99 -16.02
N ILE A 301 -5.93 19.12 -15.19
CA ILE A 301 -5.17 18.07 -14.48
C ILE A 301 -4.43 17.17 -15.47
N SER A 302 -5.05 16.90 -16.63
CA SER A 302 -4.45 16.16 -17.74
C SER A 302 -4.61 16.95 -19.05
N PRO A 303 -3.66 17.85 -19.37
CA PRO A 303 -3.67 18.64 -20.60
C PRO A 303 -3.56 17.79 -21.88
N ALA A 304 -3.03 16.57 -21.76
CA ALA A 304 -2.93 15.60 -22.84
C ALA A 304 -4.26 14.87 -23.14
N SER A 305 -5.33 15.17 -22.41
CA SER A 305 -6.64 14.58 -22.66
C SER A 305 -7.12 14.87 -24.08
N PRO A 306 -7.70 13.88 -24.79
CA PRO A 306 -8.17 14.09 -26.16
C PRO A 306 -9.37 15.03 -26.18
N THR A 307 -9.41 15.89 -27.19
CA THR A 307 -10.58 16.73 -27.46
C THR A 307 -11.67 15.91 -28.14
N GLN A 308 -12.93 16.27 -27.89
CA GLN A 308 -14.09 15.57 -28.45
C GLN A 308 -15.02 16.55 -29.18
N LEU A 309 -15.64 16.07 -30.25
CA LEU A 309 -16.69 16.78 -30.98
C LEU A 309 -18.05 16.43 -30.37
N LEU A 310 -18.70 17.42 -29.76
CA LEU A 310 -20.01 17.27 -29.12
C LEU A 310 -21.09 18.05 -29.89
N PHE A 311 -22.34 17.64 -29.72
CA PHE A 311 -23.50 18.34 -30.26
C PHE A 311 -24.08 19.32 -29.25
N HIS A 312 -24.39 20.53 -29.68
CA HIS A 312 -25.11 21.53 -28.89
C HIS A 312 -26.26 22.11 -29.72
N GLY A 313 -27.50 21.84 -29.31
CA GLY A 313 -28.69 22.39 -29.96
C GLY A 313 -29.02 23.78 -29.41
N THR A 314 -29.25 24.74 -30.29
CA THR A 314 -29.65 26.12 -29.93
C THR A 314 -30.41 26.78 -31.08
N SER A 315 -31.02 27.94 -30.82
CA SER A 315 -31.69 28.75 -31.86
C SER A 315 -30.69 29.60 -32.65
N ASP A 316 -31.11 30.18 -33.76
CA ASP A 316 -30.27 31.10 -34.54
C ASP A 316 -29.74 32.28 -33.70
N GLN A 317 -30.58 32.82 -32.81
CA GLN A 317 -30.16 33.85 -31.85
C GLN A 317 -29.10 33.33 -30.87
N GLY A 318 -29.24 32.08 -30.44
CA GLY A 318 -28.25 31.43 -29.59
C GLY A 318 -26.92 31.19 -30.31
N ILE A 319 -26.94 30.81 -31.59
CA ILE A 319 -25.73 30.70 -32.41
C ILE A 319 -24.99 32.03 -32.43
N GLN A 320 -25.68 33.14 -32.75
CA GLN A 320 -25.06 34.47 -32.79
C GLN A 320 -24.46 34.85 -31.43
N GLY A 321 -25.19 34.64 -30.33
CA GLY A 321 -24.69 34.92 -28.99
C GLY A 321 -23.43 34.10 -28.62
N ILE A 322 -23.35 32.84 -29.07
CA ILE A 322 -22.18 31.97 -28.85
C ILE A 322 -21.01 32.41 -29.72
N LEU A 323 -21.24 32.83 -30.97
CA LEU A 323 -20.18 33.32 -31.85
C LEU A 323 -19.57 34.63 -31.35
N GLU A 324 -20.39 35.52 -30.80
CA GLU A 324 -19.95 36.82 -30.27
C GLU A 324 -19.27 36.71 -28.91
N ALA A 325 -19.86 35.96 -27.98
CA ALA A 325 -19.47 35.99 -26.57
C ALA A 325 -18.95 34.65 -26.02
N GLY A 326 -18.94 33.59 -26.84
CA GLY A 326 -18.63 32.23 -26.42
C GLY A 326 -19.80 31.55 -25.69
N PHE A 327 -19.58 30.31 -25.27
CA PHE A 327 -20.51 29.63 -24.38
C PHE A 327 -20.59 30.35 -23.02
N LYS A 328 -21.77 30.30 -22.40
CA LYS A 328 -22.01 30.89 -21.07
C LYS A 328 -22.71 29.87 -20.19
N LEU A 329 -22.34 29.84 -18.91
CA LEU A 329 -23.12 29.12 -17.91
C LEU A 329 -24.45 29.86 -17.70
N PRO A 330 -25.55 29.14 -17.51
CA PRO A 330 -26.83 29.76 -17.20
C PRO A 330 -26.84 30.37 -15.79
N SER A 331 -27.66 31.40 -15.57
CA SER A 331 -27.85 32.04 -14.25
C SER A 331 -28.40 31.03 -13.23
N GLU A 332 -27.99 31.15 -11.96
CA GLU A 332 -28.38 30.23 -10.87
C GLU A 332 -29.91 30.08 -10.69
N ASP A 333 -30.70 31.07 -11.09
CA ASP A 333 -32.14 31.17 -10.81
C ASP A 333 -33.09 30.55 -11.87
N LYS A 334 -32.59 29.83 -12.88
CA LYS A 334 -33.47 29.25 -13.91
C LYS A 334 -33.38 27.73 -13.95
N ARG A 335 -34.50 27.12 -14.31
CA ARG A 335 -34.63 25.69 -14.67
C ARG A 335 -33.69 25.41 -15.83
N ASN A 336 -32.43 25.20 -15.50
CA ASN A 336 -31.36 25.07 -16.47
C ASN A 336 -31.39 23.64 -17.00
N MET A 337 -31.38 23.54 -18.33
CA MET A 337 -31.63 22.31 -19.06
C MET A 337 -30.73 21.15 -18.64
N PHE A 338 -29.58 21.39 -18.00
CA PHE A 338 -28.73 20.35 -17.43
C PHE A 338 -27.97 20.90 -16.21
N GLY A 339 -27.91 20.14 -15.10
CA GLY A 339 -26.95 20.37 -14.02
C GLY A 339 -27.46 20.76 -12.62
N GLN A 340 -28.76 20.80 -12.32
CA GLN A 340 -29.19 20.87 -10.91
C GLN A 340 -28.98 19.51 -10.21
N ARG A 341 -27.94 19.41 -9.38
CA ARG A 341 -27.97 18.49 -8.23
C ARG A 341 -29.16 18.92 -7.37
N ASP A 342 -30.01 17.96 -7.00
CA ASP A 342 -31.23 18.08 -6.16
C ASP A 342 -32.59 18.34 -6.84
N GLY A 343 -32.71 18.10 -8.16
CA GLY A 343 -34.01 17.79 -8.76
C GLY A 343 -34.46 16.37 -8.40
N LYS A 344 -35.00 16.16 -7.19
CA LYS A 344 -35.34 14.84 -6.60
C LYS A 344 -36.31 13.95 -7.41
N ASP A 345 -36.84 14.41 -8.54
CA ASP A 345 -37.82 13.67 -9.35
C ASP A 345 -37.31 13.19 -10.73
N LYS A 346 -36.05 13.45 -11.12
CA LYS A 346 -35.55 13.11 -12.48
C LYS A 346 -34.29 12.25 -12.58
N GLY A 347 -33.83 11.60 -11.52
CA GLY A 347 -32.87 10.48 -11.65
C GLY A 347 -31.53 10.76 -12.36
N GLY A 348 -31.09 12.02 -12.47
CA GLY A 348 -29.83 12.39 -13.14
C GLY A 348 -29.91 12.41 -14.67
N THR A 349 -28.76 12.65 -15.32
CA THR A 349 -28.61 12.64 -16.79
C THR A 349 -29.05 11.29 -17.36
N LEU A 350 -30.09 11.28 -18.19
CA LEU A 350 -30.70 10.06 -18.72
C LEU A 350 -29.96 9.47 -19.95
N TYR A 351 -28.98 10.19 -20.52
CA TYR A 351 -28.30 9.86 -21.79
C TYR A 351 -26.79 10.22 -21.78
N ASP A 352 -26.11 10.08 -22.93
CA ASP A 352 -24.66 10.35 -23.16
C ASP A 352 -24.29 11.86 -23.10
N GLU A 353 -24.93 12.62 -22.21
CA GLU A 353 -24.78 14.06 -22.07
C GLU A 353 -23.49 14.41 -21.30
N VAL A 354 -22.70 15.34 -21.84
CA VAL A 354 -21.50 15.86 -21.18
C VAL A 354 -21.80 17.23 -20.59
N VAL A 355 -21.61 17.37 -19.28
CA VAL A 355 -21.73 18.66 -18.59
C VAL A 355 -20.37 19.35 -18.57
N VAL A 356 -20.31 20.54 -19.16
CA VAL A 356 -19.12 21.39 -19.19
C VAL A 356 -19.24 22.47 -18.11
N TYR A 357 -18.35 22.43 -17.12
CA TYR A 357 -18.39 23.33 -15.95
C TYR A 357 -17.61 24.63 -16.14
N ASP A 358 -16.65 24.66 -17.07
CA ASP A 358 -15.97 25.87 -17.51
C ASP A 358 -16.30 26.10 -18.99
N PRO A 359 -17.02 27.18 -19.34
CA PRO A 359 -17.39 27.45 -20.73
C PRO A 359 -16.20 27.55 -21.70
N HIS A 360 -14.99 27.84 -21.21
CA HIS A 360 -13.80 27.89 -22.05
C HIS A 360 -13.25 26.50 -22.41
N GLN A 361 -13.75 25.41 -21.79
CA GLN A 361 -13.50 24.04 -22.23
C GLN A 361 -14.31 23.62 -23.47
N ALA A 362 -15.17 24.51 -23.98
CA ALA A 362 -15.95 24.27 -25.19
C ALA A 362 -15.80 25.45 -26.16
N ILE A 363 -15.68 25.14 -27.45
CA ILE A 363 -15.66 26.15 -28.53
C ILE A 363 -16.56 25.69 -29.69
N PRO A 364 -17.28 26.61 -30.34
CA PRO A 364 -18.03 26.26 -31.54
C PRO A 364 -17.04 25.93 -32.66
N ARG A 365 -17.17 24.73 -33.24
CA ARG A 365 -16.33 24.29 -34.35
C ARG A 365 -17.05 24.27 -35.69
N TYR A 366 -18.32 23.86 -35.67
CA TYR A 366 -19.18 23.81 -36.84
C TYR A 366 -20.57 24.33 -36.48
N ILE A 367 -21.22 25.00 -37.43
CA ILE A 367 -22.65 25.26 -37.44
C ILE A 367 -23.25 24.30 -38.45
N VAL A 368 -24.18 23.46 -38.01
CA VAL A 368 -24.82 22.46 -38.86
C VAL A 368 -26.28 22.83 -39.03
N HIS A 369 -26.65 23.19 -40.24
CA HIS A 369 -28.03 23.47 -40.63
C HIS A 369 -28.64 22.18 -41.13
N TYR A 370 -29.83 21.85 -40.64
CA TYR A 370 -30.53 20.64 -41.02
C TYR A 370 -32.03 20.87 -41.13
N LYS A 371 -32.70 20.00 -41.87
CA LYS A 371 -34.16 19.89 -41.88
C LYS A 371 -34.54 18.54 -41.30
N ASN A 372 -35.52 18.52 -40.42
CA ASN A 372 -36.09 17.27 -39.95
C ASN A 372 -37.07 16.76 -41.00
N LEU A 373 -36.78 15.60 -41.57
CA LEU A 373 -37.81 14.87 -42.30
C LEU A 373 -38.73 14.20 -41.28
N ALA A 374 -40.04 14.28 -41.51
CA ALA A 374 -40.99 13.44 -40.81
C ALA A 374 -40.63 11.98 -41.13
N PHE A 375 -40.44 11.18 -40.08
CA PHE A 375 -40.17 9.76 -40.25
C PHE A 375 -41.42 9.10 -40.84
N ASP A 376 -41.40 8.80 -42.14
CA ASP A 376 -42.36 7.89 -42.77
C ASP A 376 -41.76 6.48 -42.75
N PRO A 377 -42.18 5.60 -41.83
CA PRO A 377 -41.61 4.26 -41.69
C PRO A 377 -41.71 3.39 -42.95
N ALA A 378 -42.49 3.79 -43.97
CA ALA A 378 -42.67 3.04 -45.20
C ALA A 378 -41.63 3.31 -46.30
N SER A 379 -40.97 4.48 -46.32
CA SER A 379 -40.23 4.95 -47.51
C SER A 379 -38.69 4.89 -47.44
N ALA A 380 -38.09 4.57 -46.28
CA ALA A 380 -36.63 4.55 -46.11
C ALA A 380 -36.05 3.20 -45.61
N MET A 381 -36.69 2.08 -45.96
CA MET A 381 -36.28 0.76 -45.49
C MET A 381 -35.83 -0.14 -46.65
N PRO A 382 -34.51 -0.33 -46.88
CA PRO A 382 -34.05 -1.57 -47.46
C PRO A 382 -34.28 -2.67 -46.41
N SER A 383 -35.40 -3.39 -46.56
CA SER A 383 -35.72 -4.68 -45.92
C SER A 383 -35.25 -4.83 -44.45
N LEU A 384 -35.75 -3.98 -43.56
CA LEU A 384 -35.60 -4.20 -42.12
C LEU A 384 -36.62 -5.27 -41.67
N VAL A 385 -36.11 -6.39 -41.15
CA VAL A 385 -36.94 -7.43 -40.52
C VAL A 385 -37.38 -6.95 -39.14
N SER A 386 -38.59 -6.38 -39.09
CA SER A 386 -39.52 -6.22 -37.96
C SER A 386 -39.09 -5.41 -36.70
N PRO A 387 -40.04 -4.67 -36.08
CA PRO A 387 -39.82 -3.86 -34.89
C PRO A 387 -39.93 -4.71 -33.62
N VAL A 388 -38.80 -5.04 -33.01
CA VAL A 388 -38.69 -5.47 -31.62
C VAL A 388 -37.39 -4.90 -31.08
N ASP A 389 -37.39 -4.46 -29.82
CA ASP A 389 -36.23 -4.01 -29.04
C ASP A 389 -35.08 -5.03 -29.11
N ARG A 390 -34.26 -4.98 -30.17
CA ARG A 390 -33.20 -5.95 -30.40
C ARG A 390 -31.90 -5.34 -29.91
N ASN A 391 -31.41 -5.94 -28.83
CA ASN A 391 -30.08 -5.76 -28.26
C ASN A 391 -28.93 -5.86 -29.29
N LEU A 392 -29.18 -6.42 -30.48
CA LEU A 392 -28.24 -6.62 -31.58
C LEU A 392 -28.79 -6.04 -32.90
N THR A 393 -28.01 -5.16 -33.54
CA THR A 393 -28.21 -4.63 -34.89
C THR A 393 -27.06 -5.09 -35.78
N ARG A 394 -27.39 -5.54 -37.00
CA ARG A 394 -26.44 -6.00 -38.02
C ARG A 394 -26.73 -5.26 -39.32
N VAL A 395 -25.74 -4.55 -39.85
CA VAL A 395 -25.88 -3.78 -41.09
C VAL A 395 -24.89 -4.32 -42.13
N LEU A 396 -25.41 -4.76 -43.27
CA LEU A 396 -24.62 -5.27 -44.38
C LEU A 396 -24.15 -4.13 -45.28
N TYR A 397 -22.87 -4.12 -45.60
CA TYR A 397 -22.23 -3.19 -46.52
C TYR A 397 -21.52 -3.96 -47.64
N GLU A 398 -21.85 -3.61 -48.87
CA GLU A 398 -21.23 -4.19 -50.07
C GLU A 398 -20.23 -3.23 -50.69
N MET A 399 -19.33 -3.76 -51.51
CA MET A 399 -18.35 -2.97 -52.24
C MET A 399 -19.05 -2.05 -53.24
N SER A 400 -18.99 -0.74 -52.99
CA SER A 400 -19.42 0.26 -53.97
C SER A 400 -18.37 0.42 -55.07
N GLN A 401 -18.79 0.35 -56.34
CA GLN A 401 -17.92 0.59 -57.50
C GLN A 401 -17.54 2.07 -57.66
N THR A 402 -18.36 2.97 -57.11
CA THR A 402 -18.11 4.41 -57.05
C THR A 402 -17.66 4.79 -55.63
N PHE A 403 -16.55 5.51 -55.50
CA PHE A 403 -16.14 6.06 -54.21
C PHE A 403 -16.62 7.49 -54.08
N THR A 404 -17.59 7.70 -53.21
CA THR A 404 -18.01 9.05 -52.80
C THR A 404 -17.42 9.40 -51.43
N GLY A 405 -17.15 8.40 -50.57
CA GLY A 405 -16.59 8.62 -49.22
C GLY A 405 -17.59 9.30 -48.28
N ASN A 406 -18.86 9.17 -48.61
CA ASN A 406 -19.98 10.01 -48.19
C ASN A 406 -21.02 9.22 -47.36
N THR A 407 -20.86 7.90 -47.25
CA THR A 407 -21.88 7.01 -46.67
C THR A 407 -21.29 6.14 -45.56
N PRO A 408 -22.08 5.76 -44.54
CA PRO A 408 -21.58 4.90 -43.46
C PRO A 408 -21.17 3.53 -44.01
N ALA A 409 -21.87 3.08 -45.05
CA ALA A 409 -21.56 1.86 -45.76
C ALA A 409 -20.13 1.89 -46.32
N GLU A 410 -19.75 2.96 -47.02
CA GLU A 410 -18.39 3.09 -47.54
C GLU A 410 -17.34 3.21 -46.43
N TYR A 411 -17.60 3.96 -45.36
CA TYR A 411 -16.66 4.09 -44.24
C TYR A 411 -16.39 2.75 -43.56
N HIS A 412 -17.44 2.05 -43.13
CA HIS A 412 -17.31 0.78 -42.43
C HIS A 412 -16.74 -0.32 -43.32
N PHE A 413 -17.18 -0.39 -44.58
CA PHE A 413 -16.61 -1.32 -45.55
C PHE A 413 -15.11 -1.05 -45.74
N ARG A 414 -14.72 0.20 -46.03
CA ARG A 414 -13.31 0.55 -46.30
C ARG A 414 -12.43 0.45 -45.07
N LEU A 415 -12.94 0.75 -43.87
CA LEU A 415 -12.18 0.58 -42.63
C LEU A 415 -11.82 -0.90 -42.44
N ALA A 416 -12.81 -1.79 -42.52
CA ALA A 416 -12.61 -3.21 -42.31
C ALA A 416 -11.78 -3.83 -43.44
N GLU A 417 -12.04 -3.46 -44.70
CA GLU A 417 -11.27 -3.88 -45.87
C GLU A 417 -9.80 -3.41 -45.79
N SER A 418 -9.58 -2.13 -45.48
CA SER A 418 -8.23 -1.58 -45.39
C SER A 418 -7.46 -2.17 -44.22
N GLN A 419 -8.12 -2.44 -43.08
CA GLN A 419 -7.48 -3.15 -41.97
C GLN A 419 -7.11 -4.59 -42.37
N PHE A 420 -8.02 -5.30 -43.06
CA PHE A 420 -7.77 -6.64 -43.57
C PHE A 420 -6.55 -6.66 -44.50
N PHE A 421 -6.47 -5.76 -45.47
CA PHE A 421 -5.35 -5.75 -46.42
C PHE A 421 -4.04 -5.21 -45.83
N ARG A 422 -4.07 -4.16 -45.01
CA ARG A 422 -2.85 -3.60 -44.41
C ARG A 422 -2.14 -4.59 -43.49
N MET A 423 -2.92 -5.39 -42.77
CA MET A 423 -2.37 -6.38 -41.86
C MET A 423 -2.11 -7.72 -42.55
N SER A 424 -2.56 -7.91 -43.79
CA SER A 424 -2.29 -9.14 -44.54
C SER A 424 -0.91 -9.09 -45.20
N SER A 425 -0.10 -10.13 -45.00
CA SER A 425 1.15 -10.34 -45.73
C SER A 425 0.95 -10.96 -47.12
N ARG A 426 -0.31 -11.32 -47.47
CA ARG A 426 -0.69 -11.94 -48.74
C ARG A 426 -1.79 -11.13 -49.43
N ASN A 427 -1.72 -11.04 -50.76
CA ASN A 427 -2.73 -10.35 -51.58
C ASN A 427 -3.66 -11.34 -52.32
N ASP A 428 -3.77 -12.56 -51.80
CA ASP A 428 -4.46 -13.68 -52.44
C ASP A 428 -5.97 -13.65 -52.22
N TYR A 429 -6.48 -12.65 -51.50
CA TYR A 429 -7.88 -12.56 -51.09
C TYR A 429 -8.53 -11.28 -51.61
N LYS A 430 -9.86 -11.34 -51.78
CA LYS A 430 -10.72 -10.20 -52.09
C LYS A 430 -11.82 -10.12 -51.04
N VAL A 431 -11.96 -8.98 -50.38
CA VAL A 431 -13.11 -8.68 -49.51
C VAL A 431 -14.32 -8.43 -50.40
N ILE A 432 -15.44 -9.11 -50.12
CA ILE A 432 -16.66 -9.02 -50.95
C ILE A 432 -17.75 -8.19 -50.28
N LYS A 433 -17.90 -8.32 -48.96
CA LYS A 433 -18.89 -7.59 -48.16
C LYS A 433 -18.43 -7.52 -46.70
N VAL A 434 -18.93 -6.53 -45.98
CA VAL A 434 -18.61 -6.29 -44.57
C VAL A 434 -19.92 -6.10 -43.84
N GLU A 435 -20.09 -6.77 -42.70
CA GLU A 435 -21.25 -6.58 -41.85
C GLU A 435 -20.83 -5.89 -40.57
N HIS A 436 -21.41 -4.72 -40.28
CA HIS A 436 -21.16 -3.99 -39.05
C HIS A 436 -22.14 -4.44 -37.97
N ILE A 437 -21.57 -4.80 -36.82
CA ILE A 437 -22.27 -5.40 -35.69
C ILE A 437 -22.34 -4.38 -34.57
N PHE A 438 -23.56 -4.11 -34.09
CA PHE A 438 -23.80 -3.29 -32.91
C PHE A 438 -24.62 -4.09 -31.90
N ASN A 439 -23.99 -4.53 -30.81
CA ASN A 439 -24.68 -5.18 -29.70
C ASN A 439 -24.58 -4.30 -28.46
N LYS A 440 -25.72 -3.79 -27.98
CA LYS A 440 -25.79 -2.81 -26.88
C LYS A 440 -25.26 -3.40 -25.57
N SER A 441 -25.62 -4.64 -25.25
CA SER A 441 -25.16 -5.30 -24.02
C SER A 441 -23.66 -5.55 -24.04
N LEU A 442 -23.12 -6.03 -25.16
CA LEU A 442 -21.68 -6.26 -25.30
C LEU A 442 -20.90 -4.93 -25.30
N GLN A 443 -21.43 -3.87 -25.91
CA GLN A 443 -20.83 -2.54 -25.86
C GLN A 443 -20.72 -2.04 -24.41
N ILE A 444 -21.79 -2.15 -23.61
CA ILE A 444 -21.77 -1.72 -22.21
C ILE A 444 -20.77 -2.55 -21.39
N GLN A 445 -20.69 -3.86 -21.62
CA GLN A 445 -19.72 -4.72 -20.93
C GLN A 445 -18.27 -4.33 -21.28
N TYR A 446 -18.01 -4.09 -22.57
CA TYR A 446 -16.70 -3.69 -23.07
C TYR A 446 -16.26 -2.33 -22.50
N GLU A 447 -17.13 -1.32 -22.50
CA GLU A 447 -16.81 0.00 -21.92
C GLU A 447 -16.58 -0.08 -20.41
N LYS A 448 -17.37 -0.88 -19.68
CA LYS A 448 -17.13 -1.11 -18.24
C LYS A 448 -15.79 -1.78 -17.98
N ALA A 449 -15.41 -2.76 -18.80
CA ALA A 449 -14.10 -3.41 -18.70
C ALA A 449 -12.96 -2.42 -18.97
N LYS A 450 -13.12 -1.55 -19.98
CA LYS A 450 -12.18 -0.46 -20.30
C LYS A 450 -12.01 0.51 -19.14
N GLU A 451 -13.10 0.93 -18.51
CA GLU A 451 -13.06 1.80 -17.33
C GLU A 451 -12.44 1.10 -16.11
N ALA A 452 -12.68 -0.20 -15.92
CA ALA A 452 -12.06 -0.98 -14.85
C ALA A 452 -10.54 -1.05 -15.02
N LEU A 453 -10.05 -1.38 -16.21
CA LEU A 453 -8.61 -1.40 -16.50
C LEU A 453 -7.95 -0.01 -16.32
N LYS A 454 -8.64 1.07 -16.71
CA LYS A 454 -8.17 2.45 -16.48
C LYS A 454 -8.08 2.79 -14.99
N ARG A 455 -9.06 2.37 -14.17
CA ARG A 455 -9.05 2.58 -12.71
C ARG A 455 -7.93 1.81 -12.00
N GLU A 456 -7.57 0.65 -12.53
CA GLU A 456 -6.41 -0.13 -12.07
C GLU A 456 -5.05 0.50 -12.46
N LYS A 457 -5.05 1.68 -13.09
CA LYS A 457 -3.86 2.38 -13.61
C LYS A 457 -3.03 1.55 -14.60
N LYS A 458 -3.66 0.61 -15.30
CA LYS A 458 -3.01 -0.15 -16.36
C LYS A 458 -2.95 0.70 -17.63
N CYS A 459 -1.86 0.59 -18.39
CA CYS A 459 -1.83 1.09 -19.76
C CYS A 459 -2.84 0.28 -20.58
N VAL A 460 -3.90 0.91 -21.08
CA VAL A 460 -4.94 0.25 -21.87
C VAL A 460 -4.80 0.72 -23.31
N GLU A 461 -4.27 -0.16 -24.14
CA GLU A 461 -4.28 0.04 -25.58
C GLU A 461 -5.52 -0.63 -26.17
N GLU A 462 -6.21 0.06 -27.07
CA GLU A 462 -7.32 -0.52 -27.83
C GLU A 462 -6.88 -0.75 -29.26
N MET A 463 -7.01 -1.99 -29.74
CA MET A 463 -6.59 -2.36 -31.08
C MET A 463 -7.62 -3.23 -31.80
N LEU A 464 -7.52 -3.29 -33.13
CA LEU A 464 -8.33 -4.18 -33.94
C LEU A 464 -7.62 -5.53 -34.14
N VAL A 465 -8.32 -6.61 -33.82
CA VAL A 465 -7.81 -7.99 -33.93
C VAL A 465 -8.75 -8.86 -34.74
N PHE A 466 -8.19 -9.87 -35.40
CA PHE A 466 -8.89 -10.85 -36.22
C PHE A 466 -9.15 -12.13 -35.43
N HIS A 467 -10.36 -12.65 -35.52
CA HIS A 467 -10.74 -13.95 -34.97
C HIS A 467 -11.40 -14.80 -36.06
N GLY A 468 -10.74 -15.90 -36.43
CA GLY A 468 -11.27 -16.87 -37.38
C GLY A 468 -12.03 -17.97 -36.67
N THR A 469 -13.24 -18.26 -37.15
CA THR A 469 -14.10 -19.34 -36.62
C THR A 469 -15.15 -19.74 -37.66
N ASP A 470 -15.96 -20.75 -37.36
CA ASP A 470 -17.06 -21.18 -38.22
C ASP A 470 -18.29 -20.25 -38.14
N LYS A 471 -19.14 -20.29 -39.18
CA LYS A 471 -20.33 -19.43 -39.30
C LYS A 471 -21.25 -19.51 -38.06
N ASP A 472 -21.50 -20.72 -37.55
CA ASP A 472 -22.43 -20.91 -36.43
C ASP A 472 -21.85 -20.33 -35.12
N ALA A 473 -20.54 -20.41 -34.96
CA ALA A 473 -19.84 -19.75 -33.86
C ALA A 473 -19.88 -18.21 -33.98
N ILE A 474 -19.76 -17.65 -35.19
CA ILE A 474 -19.89 -16.20 -35.42
C ILE A 474 -21.25 -15.69 -34.93
N GLU A 475 -22.35 -16.35 -35.31
CA GLU A 475 -23.71 -15.93 -34.90
C GLU A 475 -23.86 -15.91 -33.37
N LYS A 476 -23.31 -16.92 -32.68
CA LYS A 476 -23.29 -16.94 -31.20
C LYS A 476 -22.43 -15.83 -30.60
N ILE A 477 -21.28 -15.54 -31.19
CA ILE A 477 -20.36 -14.51 -30.68
C ILE A 477 -20.97 -13.12 -30.80
N ILE A 478 -21.67 -12.80 -31.90
CA ILE A 478 -22.28 -11.48 -32.08
C ILE A 478 -23.50 -11.27 -31.17
N GLU A 479 -24.19 -12.35 -30.79
CA GLU A 479 -25.35 -12.30 -29.88
C GLU A 479 -24.94 -12.27 -28.41
N GLU A 480 -24.04 -13.18 -28.02
CA GLU A 480 -23.74 -13.49 -26.61
C GLU A 480 -22.34 -13.04 -26.17
N GLY A 481 -21.49 -12.63 -27.10
CA GLY A 481 -20.08 -12.30 -26.85
C GLY A 481 -19.14 -13.50 -27.02
N PHE A 482 -17.84 -13.23 -26.90
CA PHE A 482 -16.82 -14.28 -26.94
C PHE A 482 -16.93 -15.20 -25.72
N LYS A 483 -16.52 -16.47 -25.87
CA LYS A 483 -16.45 -17.47 -24.79
C LYS A 483 -15.11 -18.17 -24.80
N ILE A 484 -14.65 -18.60 -23.62
CA ILE A 484 -13.36 -19.29 -23.46
C ILE A 484 -13.57 -20.79 -23.61
N GLY A 485 -12.74 -21.44 -24.43
CA GLY A 485 -12.78 -22.89 -24.59
C GLY A 485 -12.53 -23.62 -23.27
N GLY A 486 -13.44 -24.53 -22.90
CA GLY A 486 -13.42 -25.26 -21.62
C GLY A 486 -14.17 -24.55 -20.49
N GLU A 487 -14.59 -23.30 -20.69
CA GLU A 487 -15.42 -22.51 -19.77
C GLU A 487 -16.51 -21.79 -20.58
N GLY A 488 -17.58 -22.53 -20.92
CA GLY A 488 -18.76 -22.02 -21.63
C GLY A 488 -18.96 -22.55 -23.06
N VAL A 489 -17.92 -23.07 -23.71
CA VAL A 489 -18.01 -23.85 -24.96
C VAL A 489 -16.93 -24.96 -24.99
N GLU A 490 -17.17 -26.05 -25.71
CA GLU A 490 -16.17 -27.12 -25.89
C GLU A 490 -14.89 -26.58 -26.54
N VAL A 491 -13.73 -27.13 -26.17
CA VAL A 491 -12.43 -26.74 -26.72
C VAL A 491 -12.34 -27.18 -28.18
N ARG A 492 -12.59 -26.26 -29.12
CA ARG A 492 -12.55 -26.55 -30.57
C ARG A 492 -11.15 -26.45 -31.20
N HIS A 493 -10.28 -25.59 -30.66
CA HIS A 493 -8.90 -25.41 -31.12
C HIS A 493 -7.93 -25.34 -29.93
N GLY A 494 -6.77 -25.98 -30.07
CA GLY A 494 -5.87 -26.36 -28.98
C GLY A 494 -5.45 -25.21 -28.06
N SER A 495 -5.41 -25.49 -26.75
CA SER A 495 -4.95 -24.57 -25.70
C SER A 495 -3.42 -24.48 -25.64
N VAL A 496 -2.77 -24.28 -26.79
CA VAL A 496 -1.29 -24.36 -26.92
C VAL A 496 -0.59 -23.29 -26.07
N TYR A 497 -1.21 -22.11 -25.89
CA TYR A 497 -0.60 -20.99 -25.17
C TYR A 497 -1.30 -20.65 -23.85
N GLY A 498 -2.33 -21.41 -23.47
CA GLY A 498 -3.14 -21.19 -22.27
C GLY A 498 -4.65 -21.16 -22.57
N LYS A 499 -5.45 -21.03 -21.52
CA LYS A 499 -6.91 -20.82 -21.63
C LYS A 499 -7.20 -19.36 -21.98
N GLY A 500 -8.02 -19.12 -22.99
CA GLY A 500 -8.47 -17.79 -23.39
C GLY A 500 -9.06 -17.78 -24.79
N VAL A 501 -9.43 -16.58 -25.26
CA VAL A 501 -9.90 -16.35 -26.63
C VAL A 501 -8.71 -16.02 -27.51
N TYR A 502 -8.46 -16.84 -28.53
CA TYR A 502 -7.35 -16.67 -29.45
C TYR A 502 -7.75 -15.69 -30.56
N THR A 503 -6.93 -14.66 -30.74
CA THR A 503 -7.08 -13.64 -31.77
C THR A 503 -5.73 -13.39 -32.44
N ALA A 504 -5.72 -12.70 -33.57
CA ALA A 504 -4.51 -12.38 -34.30
C ALA A 504 -4.48 -10.92 -34.79
N LEU A 505 -3.29 -10.33 -34.88
CA LEU A 505 -3.07 -9.00 -35.45
C LEU A 505 -3.15 -9.01 -36.98
N ASP A 506 -2.83 -10.15 -37.59
CA ASP A 506 -2.93 -10.37 -39.02
C ASP A 506 -4.08 -11.34 -39.36
N PRO A 507 -4.76 -11.16 -40.49
CA PRO A 507 -5.83 -12.07 -40.88
C PRO A 507 -5.30 -13.45 -41.29
N ASN A 508 -4.07 -13.60 -41.79
CA ASN A 508 -3.56 -14.87 -42.32
C ASN A 508 -3.52 -15.96 -41.24
N THR A 509 -3.13 -15.59 -40.02
CA THR A 509 -3.12 -16.48 -38.85
C THR A 509 -4.52 -16.99 -38.52
N SER A 510 -5.54 -16.13 -38.65
CA SER A 510 -6.93 -16.45 -38.34
C SER A 510 -7.70 -17.10 -39.51
N ILE A 511 -7.32 -16.83 -40.76
CA ILE A 511 -8.01 -17.33 -41.98
C ILE A 511 -8.07 -18.86 -42.02
N SER A 512 -7.03 -19.56 -41.53
CA SER A 512 -7.03 -21.03 -41.48
C SER A 512 -8.18 -21.62 -40.64
N TYR A 513 -8.75 -20.82 -39.73
CA TYR A 513 -9.90 -21.17 -38.88
C TYR A 513 -11.24 -20.63 -39.43
N SER A 514 -11.20 -19.76 -40.44
CA SER A 514 -12.37 -19.10 -41.07
C SER A 514 -13.06 -19.99 -42.10
N LYS A 515 -13.74 -21.04 -41.64
CA LYS A 515 -14.52 -21.92 -42.52
C LYS A 515 -15.69 -21.16 -43.14
N GLY A 516 -15.66 -20.98 -44.47
CA GLY A 516 -16.71 -20.30 -45.23
C GLY A 516 -16.41 -18.85 -45.64
N GLY A 517 -15.13 -18.42 -45.56
CA GLY A 517 -14.72 -17.11 -46.07
C GLY A 517 -15.21 -15.93 -45.22
N MET A 518 -15.42 -16.16 -43.91
CA MET A 518 -15.84 -15.15 -42.96
C MET A 518 -14.85 -15.06 -41.80
N ILE A 519 -14.51 -13.84 -41.40
CA ILE A 519 -13.63 -13.58 -40.26
C ILE A 519 -14.18 -12.43 -39.43
N LEU A 520 -14.07 -12.53 -38.10
CA LEU A 520 -14.42 -11.44 -37.21
C LEU A 520 -13.26 -10.45 -37.11
N LEU A 521 -13.57 -9.17 -37.26
CA LEU A 521 -12.69 -8.06 -36.90
C LEU A 521 -13.26 -7.39 -35.65
N SER A 522 -12.52 -7.46 -34.55
CA SER A 522 -13.00 -7.12 -33.22
C SER A 522 -12.13 -6.04 -32.58
N SER A 523 -12.74 -5.21 -31.74
CA SER A 523 -12.03 -4.32 -30.83
C SER A 523 -11.50 -5.15 -29.64
N ALA A 524 -10.24 -4.96 -29.27
CA ALA A 524 -9.59 -5.65 -28.16
C ALA A 524 -8.94 -4.66 -27.20
N LEU A 525 -9.17 -4.86 -25.89
CA LEU A 525 -8.49 -4.14 -24.82
C LEU A 525 -7.22 -4.90 -24.40
N ILE A 526 -6.07 -4.31 -24.69
CA ILE A 526 -4.77 -4.83 -24.34
C ILE A 526 -4.36 -4.19 -23.01
N GLY A 527 -4.55 -4.94 -21.92
CA GLY A 527 -4.18 -4.57 -20.56
C GLY A 527 -2.76 -5.04 -20.21
N GLU A 528 -2.60 -5.66 -19.04
CA GLU A 528 -1.29 -6.14 -18.59
C GLU A 528 -0.97 -7.54 -19.14
N LYS A 529 0.22 -7.71 -19.73
CA LYS A 529 0.70 -9.00 -20.26
C LYS A 529 0.87 -10.02 -19.13
N GLY A 530 0.41 -11.25 -19.35
CA GLY A 530 0.37 -12.32 -18.36
C GLY A 530 -0.93 -12.35 -17.53
N THR A 531 -1.49 -11.18 -17.22
CA THR A 531 -2.73 -11.06 -16.45
C THR A 531 -3.96 -11.03 -17.36
N ASP A 532 -4.03 -10.03 -18.24
CA ASP A 532 -5.22 -9.75 -19.06
C ASP A 532 -5.12 -10.40 -20.46
N TYR A 533 -3.90 -10.59 -20.97
CA TYR A 533 -3.64 -11.28 -22.23
C TYR A 533 -2.25 -11.95 -22.23
N LYS A 534 -2.01 -12.82 -23.20
CA LYS A 534 -0.70 -13.42 -23.48
C LYS A 534 -0.44 -13.47 -24.99
N GLU A 535 0.81 -13.32 -25.38
CA GLU A 535 1.22 -13.54 -26.78
C GLU A 535 1.40 -15.04 -27.06
N GLY A 536 0.98 -15.48 -28.24
CA GLY A 536 1.22 -16.84 -28.72
C GLY A 536 2.66 -17.07 -29.19
N GLY A 537 2.88 -18.20 -29.86
CA GLY A 537 4.21 -18.58 -30.37
C GLY A 537 4.71 -17.71 -31.53
N SER A 538 3.84 -16.93 -32.15
CA SER A 538 4.19 -15.83 -33.05
C SER A 538 3.76 -14.50 -32.42
N THR A 539 4.48 -13.42 -32.74
CA THR A 539 4.20 -12.05 -32.26
C THR A 539 2.82 -11.53 -32.65
N ASN A 540 2.13 -12.19 -33.56
CA ASN A 540 0.84 -11.76 -34.08
C ASN A 540 -0.34 -12.42 -33.37
N VAL A 541 -0.14 -13.43 -32.52
CA VAL A 541 -1.25 -14.10 -31.81
C VAL A 541 -1.42 -13.50 -30.43
N LEU A 542 -2.64 -13.11 -30.08
CA LEU A 542 -3.03 -12.64 -28.77
C LEU A 542 -4.10 -13.54 -28.18
N VAL A 543 -3.85 -14.06 -26.98
CA VAL A 543 -4.78 -14.85 -26.19
C VAL A 543 -5.31 -13.98 -25.06
N LEU A 544 -6.58 -13.55 -25.16
CA LEU A 544 -7.21 -12.73 -24.14
C LEU A 544 -7.88 -13.62 -23.09
N HIS A 545 -7.61 -13.33 -21.80
CA HIS A 545 -8.10 -14.16 -20.70
C HIS A 545 -9.51 -13.78 -20.23
N LYS A 546 -10.01 -12.60 -20.63
CA LYS A 546 -11.34 -12.08 -20.28
C LYS A 546 -12.12 -11.78 -21.55
N THR A 547 -13.36 -12.26 -21.61
CA THR A 547 -14.21 -12.17 -22.81
C THR A 547 -14.73 -10.77 -23.06
N GLU A 548 -14.99 -10.02 -21.99
CA GLU A 548 -15.41 -8.63 -22.00
C GLU A 548 -14.32 -7.65 -22.48
N HIS A 549 -13.08 -8.13 -22.65
CA HIS A 549 -12.01 -7.37 -23.31
C HIS A 549 -12.08 -7.43 -24.84
N LEU A 550 -13.05 -8.16 -25.40
CA LEU A 550 -13.28 -8.27 -26.83
C LEU A 550 -14.68 -7.82 -27.19
N LEU A 551 -14.79 -7.06 -28.28
CA LEU A 551 -16.05 -6.61 -28.84
C LEU A 551 -16.08 -6.92 -30.34
N PRO A 552 -16.98 -7.82 -30.81
CA PRO A 552 -17.11 -8.08 -32.24
C PRO A 552 -17.69 -6.85 -32.94
N LYS A 553 -16.92 -6.27 -33.87
CA LYS A 553 -17.33 -5.06 -34.61
C LYS A 553 -17.76 -5.35 -36.04
N TYR A 554 -17.02 -6.21 -36.74
CA TYR A 554 -17.31 -6.52 -38.13
C TYR A 554 -17.22 -8.01 -38.44
N ILE A 555 -18.07 -8.48 -39.34
CA ILE A 555 -17.89 -9.73 -40.07
C ILE A 555 -17.35 -9.36 -41.45
N VAL A 556 -16.11 -9.73 -41.74
CA VAL A 556 -15.48 -9.50 -43.05
C VAL A 556 -15.64 -10.76 -43.88
N HIS A 557 -16.31 -10.63 -45.02
CA HIS A 557 -16.46 -11.72 -45.97
C HIS A 557 -15.42 -11.58 -47.07
N PHE A 558 -14.69 -12.66 -47.34
CA PHE A 558 -13.62 -12.68 -48.30
C PHE A 558 -13.62 -13.98 -49.12
N ILE A 559 -13.10 -13.89 -50.34
CA ILE A 559 -12.87 -15.03 -51.23
C ILE A 559 -11.39 -15.07 -51.61
N GLN A 560 -10.85 -16.26 -51.85
CA GLN A 560 -9.54 -16.41 -52.46
C GLN A 560 -9.64 -16.07 -53.95
N LYS A 561 -8.69 -15.29 -54.46
CA LYS A 561 -8.63 -14.84 -55.86
C LYS A 561 -8.32 -15.96 -56.83
#